data_AF-A0A4U2Q1F5-F1
#
_entry.id   AF-A0A4U2Q1F5-F1
#
_cell.length_a   1.000
_cell.length_b   1.000
_cell.length_c   1.000
_cell.angle_alpha   90.00
_cell.angle_beta   90.00
_cell.angle_gamma   90.00
#
_symmetry.space_group_name_H-M   'P 1'
#
loop_
_entity.id
_entity.type
_entity.pdbx_description
1 polymer ?
#
loop_
_entity_poly.entity_id
_entity_poly.type
_entity_poly.pdbx_seq_one_letter_code
_entity_poly.pdbx_strand_id
1 'polypeptide(L)'
;MKNVMKNAWAIARMGAKKFGGSAKLYFVEALRLAWADSRAPKVETVAEKVARAKAMSQEEFDAIVDLKIGFIVDGMKKHILFLGRNMDWVKREVSSLVEEGIAQMRKERIISVEKAAFLSIDKYY
;
A
#
# COMPACT_ATOMS: atom_id res chain seq x y z
N MET A 1 -18.76 -5.37 -15.83
CA MET A 1 -19.29 -6.11 -14.65
C MET A 1 -18.32 -7.21 -14.28
N LYS A 2 -17.76 -7.19 -13.06
CA LYS A 2 -16.96 -8.33 -12.56
C LYS A 2 -17.91 -9.52 -12.42
N ASN A 3 -17.60 -10.64 -13.06
CA ASN A 3 -18.55 -11.74 -13.28
C ASN A 3 -18.62 -12.65 -12.03
N VAL A 4 -19.10 -12.08 -10.90
CA VAL A 4 -19.08 -12.70 -9.57
C VAL A 4 -19.67 -14.10 -9.59
N MET A 5 -20.81 -14.28 -10.25
CA MET A 5 -21.50 -15.58 -10.34
C MET A 5 -20.68 -16.62 -11.11
N LYS A 6 -19.99 -16.21 -12.18
CA LYS A 6 -19.11 -17.09 -12.95
C LYS A 6 -17.91 -17.54 -12.11
N ASN A 7 -17.33 -16.62 -11.34
CA ASN A 7 -16.21 -16.91 -10.45
C ASN A 7 -16.64 -17.80 -9.28
N ALA A 8 -17.79 -17.50 -8.65
CA ALA A 8 -18.37 -18.34 -7.62
C ALA A 8 -18.62 -19.77 -8.13
N TRP A 9 -19.17 -19.91 -9.34
CA TRP A 9 -19.39 -21.22 -9.96
C TRP A 9 -18.09 -21.97 -10.27
N ALA A 10 -17.01 -21.26 -10.60
CA ALA A 10 -15.70 -21.87 -10.80
C ALA A 10 -15.10 -22.34 -9.46
N ILE A 11 -15.10 -21.50 -8.43
CA ILE A 11 -14.60 -21.81 -7.08
C ILE A 11 -15.36 -22.99 -6.48
N ALA A 12 -16.69 -23.00 -6.60
CA ALA A 12 -17.54 -24.09 -6.11
C ALA A 12 -17.20 -25.44 -6.77
N ARG A 13 -16.96 -25.45 -8.09
CA ARG A 13 -16.53 -26.66 -8.82
C ARG A 13 -15.13 -27.11 -8.44
N MET A 14 -14.22 -26.19 -8.17
CA MET A 14 -12.88 -26.52 -7.65
C MET A 14 -12.97 -27.17 -6.26
N GLY A 15 -13.81 -26.63 -5.38
CA GLY A 15 -14.07 -27.22 -4.05
C GLY A 15 -14.59 -28.65 -4.16
N ALA A 16 -15.62 -28.88 -4.99
CA ALA A 16 -16.16 -30.21 -5.24
C ALA A 16 -15.13 -31.17 -5.85
N LYS A 17 -14.28 -30.71 -6.78
CA LYS A 17 -13.21 -31.52 -7.37
C LYS A 17 -12.14 -31.92 -6.35
N LYS A 18 -11.80 -31.01 -5.42
CA LYS A 18 -10.71 -31.19 -4.46
C LYS A 18 -11.12 -31.97 -3.21
N PHE A 19 -12.34 -31.77 -2.74
CA PHE A 19 -12.80 -32.29 -1.45
C PHE A 19 -13.99 -33.26 -1.58
N GLY A 20 -14.47 -33.51 -2.80
CA GLY A 20 -15.62 -34.37 -3.06
C GLY A 20 -16.97 -33.65 -2.89
N GLY A 21 -18.08 -34.36 -3.10
CA GLY A 21 -19.43 -33.79 -3.00
C GLY A 21 -19.86 -32.97 -4.22
N SER A 22 -20.95 -32.21 -4.07
CA SER A 22 -21.52 -31.41 -5.16
C SER A 22 -21.12 -29.93 -5.07
N ALA A 23 -21.01 -29.25 -6.21
CA ALA A 23 -20.69 -27.82 -6.26
C ALA A 23 -21.68 -26.95 -5.47
N LYS A 24 -22.94 -27.40 -5.32
CA LYS A 24 -23.95 -26.69 -4.52
C LYS A 24 -23.54 -26.53 -3.05
N LEU A 25 -22.82 -27.51 -2.48
CA LEU A 25 -22.35 -27.47 -1.10
C LEU A 25 -21.31 -26.35 -0.86
N TYR A 26 -20.54 -26.02 -1.90
CA TYR A 26 -19.49 -25.00 -1.85
C TYR A 26 -19.96 -23.62 -2.30
N PHE A 27 -21.20 -23.50 -2.79
CA PHE A 27 -21.64 -22.32 -3.52
C PHE A 27 -21.72 -21.07 -2.64
N VAL A 28 -22.15 -21.20 -1.38
CA VAL A 28 -22.24 -20.08 -0.43
C VAL A 28 -20.85 -19.50 -0.14
N GLU A 29 -19.87 -20.35 0.12
CA GLU A 29 -18.50 -19.91 0.40
C GLU A 29 -17.80 -19.39 -0.85
N ALA A 30 -18.02 -20.06 -1.99
CA ALA A 30 -17.53 -19.59 -3.28
C ALA A 30 -18.09 -18.21 -3.67
N LEU A 31 -19.34 -17.92 -3.32
CA LEU A 31 -19.96 -16.61 -3.54
C LEU A 31 -19.34 -15.55 -2.63
N ARG A 32 -19.07 -15.88 -1.36
CA ARG A 32 -18.34 -14.99 -0.43
C ARG A 32 -16.98 -14.62 -0.98
N LEU A 33 -16.20 -15.61 -1.43
CA LEU A 33 -14.86 -15.40 -2.01
C LEU A 33 -14.92 -14.57 -3.29
N ALA A 34 -15.82 -14.91 -4.21
CA ALA A 34 -15.99 -14.16 -5.46
C ALA A 34 -16.44 -12.71 -5.23
N TRP A 35 -17.22 -12.45 -4.19
CA TRP A 35 -17.66 -11.11 -3.80
C TRP A 35 -16.57 -10.30 -3.07
N ALA A 36 -15.66 -10.97 -2.38
CA ALA A 36 -14.45 -10.34 -1.84
C ALA A 36 -13.51 -9.92 -2.99
N ASP A 37 -13.22 -10.83 -3.92
CA ASP A 37 -12.39 -10.55 -5.11
C ASP A 37 -12.97 -9.46 -6.01
N SER A 38 -14.30 -9.38 -6.10
CA SER A 38 -14.95 -8.34 -6.91
C SER A 38 -14.80 -6.94 -6.31
N ARG A 39 -14.56 -6.83 -5.01
CA ARG A 39 -14.37 -5.57 -4.30
C ARG A 39 -12.91 -5.27 -4.02
N ALA A 40 -12.04 -6.29 -4.11
CA ALA A 40 -10.61 -6.09 -4.03
C ALA A 40 -10.17 -5.10 -5.14
N PRO A 41 -9.43 -4.03 -4.79
CA PRO A 41 -8.73 -3.24 -5.79
C PRO A 41 -7.80 -4.19 -6.54
N LYS A 42 -7.66 -4.03 -7.86
CA LYS A 42 -6.68 -4.81 -8.63
C LYS A 42 -5.34 -4.69 -7.90
N VAL A 43 -4.78 -5.82 -7.46
CA VAL A 43 -3.42 -5.84 -6.93
C VAL A 43 -2.52 -5.51 -8.11
N GLU A 44 -2.18 -4.24 -8.27
CA GLU A 44 -1.19 -3.83 -9.23
C GLU A 44 0.13 -4.51 -8.87
N THR A 45 0.73 -5.13 -9.87
CA THR A 45 2.10 -5.61 -9.79
C THR A 45 3.03 -4.43 -9.48
N VAL A 46 4.20 -4.73 -8.90
CA VAL A 46 5.21 -3.70 -8.62
C VAL A 46 5.59 -2.95 -9.91
N ALA A 47 5.64 -3.66 -11.04
CA ALA A 47 5.90 -3.08 -12.35
C ALA A 47 4.81 -2.09 -12.79
N GLU A 48 3.53 -2.43 -12.63
CA GLU A 48 2.40 -1.54 -12.96
C GLU A 48 2.38 -0.29 -12.07
N LYS A 49 2.70 -0.43 -10.77
CA LYS A 49 2.82 0.72 -9.86
C LYS A 49 3.91 1.68 -10.30
N VAL A 50 5.08 1.15 -10.70
CA VAL A 50 6.21 1.95 -11.19
C VAL A 50 5.89 2.58 -12.54
N ALA A 51 5.24 1.85 -13.46
CA ALA A 51 4.83 2.38 -14.76
C ALA A 51 3.82 3.53 -14.60
N ARG A 52 2.80 3.37 -13.75
CA ARG A 52 1.86 4.45 -13.41
C ARG A 52 2.58 5.63 -12.77
N ALA A 53 3.49 5.36 -11.82
CA ALA A 53 4.27 6.40 -11.16
C ALA A 53 5.11 7.21 -12.14
N LYS A 54 5.63 6.61 -13.21
CA LYS A 54 6.41 7.28 -14.27
C LYS A 54 5.53 7.98 -15.30
N ALA A 55 4.35 7.45 -15.61
CA ALA A 55 3.42 8.00 -16.59
C ALA A 55 2.62 9.22 -16.07
N MET A 56 2.58 9.40 -14.75
CA MET A 56 1.91 10.50 -14.07
C MET A 56 2.65 11.84 -14.27
N SER A 57 1.94 12.96 -14.27
CA SER A 57 2.60 14.27 -14.26
C SER A 57 3.35 14.51 -12.94
N GLN A 58 4.29 15.46 -12.93
CA GLN A 58 5.04 15.79 -11.72
C GLN A 58 4.10 16.30 -10.61
N GLU A 59 3.12 17.12 -10.95
CA GLU A 59 2.13 17.69 -10.02
C GLU A 59 1.27 16.60 -9.36
N GLU A 60 0.78 15.63 -10.14
CA GLU A 60 0.01 14.51 -9.61
C GLU A 60 0.87 13.59 -8.72
N PHE A 61 2.15 13.41 -9.06
CA PHE A 61 3.09 12.65 -8.24
C PHE A 61 3.33 13.35 -6.89
N ASP A 62 3.57 14.67 -6.92
CA ASP A 62 3.80 15.47 -5.72
C ASP A 62 2.55 15.51 -4.82
N ALA A 63 1.35 15.60 -5.38
CA ALA A 63 0.10 15.54 -4.61
C ALA A 63 -0.08 14.19 -3.86
N ILE A 64 0.31 13.08 -4.46
CA ILE A 64 0.26 11.75 -3.82
C ILE A 64 1.31 11.64 -2.72
N VAL A 65 2.52 12.16 -2.96
CA VAL A 65 3.60 12.21 -1.97
C VAL A 65 3.16 13.05 -0.77
N ASP A 66 2.59 14.23 -0.99
CA ASP A 66 2.11 15.13 0.05
C ASP A 66 0.98 14.52 0.89
N LEU A 67 0.02 13.82 0.25
CA LEU A 67 -1.02 13.07 0.95
C LEU A 67 -0.41 12.03 1.91
N LYS A 68 0.61 11.30 1.44
CA LYS A 68 1.25 10.23 2.21
C LYS A 68 2.14 10.75 3.33
N ILE A 69 2.83 11.87 3.09
CA ILE A 69 3.56 12.63 4.12
C ILE A 69 2.60 13.06 5.22
N GLY A 70 1.42 13.61 4.87
CA GLY A 70 0.41 14.02 5.84
C GLY A 70 0.00 12.90 6.80
N PHE A 71 -0.29 11.70 6.27
CA PHE A 71 -0.60 10.52 7.09
C PHE A 71 0.53 10.12 8.04
N ILE A 72 1.77 10.18 7.57
CA ILE A 72 2.95 9.79 8.36
C ILE A 72 3.23 10.84 9.43
N VAL A 73 3.19 12.12 9.09
CA VAL A 73 3.39 13.23 10.03
C VAL A 73 2.32 13.18 11.12
N ASP A 74 1.06 12.92 10.78
CA ASP A 74 -0.02 12.80 11.77
C ASP A 74 0.14 11.56 12.65
N GLY A 75 0.57 10.44 12.07
CA GLY A 75 0.90 9.22 12.82
C GLY A 75 2.07 9.43 13.78
N MET A 76 3.15 10.05 13.31
CA MET A 76 4.34 10.35 14.09
C MET A 76 4.07 11.39 15.16
N LYS A 77 3.31 12.45 14.88
CA LYS A 77 2.88 13.43 15.89
C LYS A 77 2.13 12.75 17.03
N LYS A 78 1.17 11.86 16.71
CA LYS A 78 0.45 11.07 17.72
C LYS A 78 1.40 10.20 18.56
N HIS A 79 2.40 9.57 17.93
CA HIS A 79 3.36 8.71 18.62
C HIS A 79 4.39 9.48 19.47
N ILE A 80 4.86 10.64 18.99
CA ILE A 80 5.78 11.53 19.71
C ILE A 80 5.07 12.19 20.90
N LEU A 81 3.82 12.62 20.72
CA LEU A 81 2.99 13.14 21.82
C LEU A 81 2.75 12.06 22.89
N PHE A 82 2.62 10.79 22.49
CA PHE A 82 2.50 9.65 23.39
C PHE A 82 3.80 9.34 24.16
N LEU A 83 4.96 9.53 23.53
CA LEU A 83 6.27 9.26 24.16
C LEU A 83 6.81 10.42 25.01
N GLY A 84 6.14 11.58 25.00
CA GLY A 84 6.18 12.62 26.02
C GLY A 84 7.46 12.75 26.86
N ARG A 85 8.62 13.06 26.24
CA ARG A 85 9.80 13.62 26.94
C ARG A 85 10.55 14.60 26.06
N ASN A 86 11.11 15.64 26.70
CA ASN A 86 11.97 16.70 26.15
C ASN A 86 13.18 16.16 25.38
N MET A 87 12.98 15.73 24.14
CA MET A 87 14.06 15.28 23.24
C MET A 87 14.06 16.12 21.97
N ASP A 88 14.30 17.42 22.11
CA ASP A 88 14.28 18.36 20.98
C ASP A 88 15.39 18.10 19.96
N TRP A 89 16.45 17.39 20.35
CA TRP A 89 17.45 16.91 19.40
C TRP A 89 16.92 15.74 18.56
N VAL A 90 16.19 14.78 19.16
CA VAL A 90 15.56 13.66 18.44
C VAL A 90 14.50 14.19 17.47
N LYS A 91 13.69 15.16 17.91
CA LYS A 91 12.70 15.80 17.02
C LYS A 91 13.37 16.43 15.80
N ARG A 92 14.50 17.13 15.98
CA ARG A 92 15.25 17.75 14.89
C ARG A 92 15.84 16.71 13.92
N GLU A 93 16.47 15.68 14.46
CA GLU A 93 17.07 14.61 13.66
C GLU A 93 16.03 13.86 12.83
N VAL A 94 14.91 13.50 13.47
CA VAL A 94 13.78 12.84 12.81
C VAL A 94 13.17 13.73 11.73
N SER A 95 13.02 15.04 11.97
CA SER A 95 12.55 15.97 10.95
C SER A 95 13.50 16.06 9.75
N SER A 96 14.82 16.14 9.98
CA SER A 96 15.83 16.21 8.91
C SER A 96 15.79 14.96 8.03
N LEU A 97 15.74 13.77 8.64
CA LEU A 97 15.64 12.50 7.91
C LEU A 97 14.35 12.39 7.09
N VAL A 98 13.24 12.90 7.62
CA VAL A 98 11.97 12.95 6.89
C VAL A 98 12.08 13.89 5.68
N GLU A 99 12.65 15.08 5.83
CA GLU A 99 12.84 16.03 4.72
C GLU A 99 13.76 15.47 3.62
N GLU A 100 14.86 14.83 3.99
CA GLU A 100 15.76 14.15 3.05
C GLU A 100 15.06 13.01 2.32
N GLY A 101 14.30 12.18 3.04
CA GLY A 101 13.49 11.12 2.45
C GLY A 101 12.46 11.66 1.47
N ILE A 102 11.82 12.79 1.76
CA ILE A 102 10.87 13.46 0.86
C ILE A 102 11.56 13.97 -0.40
N ALA A 103 12.71 14.63 -0.27
CA ALA A 103 13.49 15.10 -1.41
C ALA A 103 13.91 13.93 -2.31
N GLN A 104 14.33 12.81 -1.71
CA GLN A 104 14.70 11.60 -2.44
C GLN A 104 13.49 10.95 -3.14
N MET A 105 12.31 10.91 -2.50
CA MET A 105 11.07 10.41 -3.12
C MET A 105 10.70 11.22 -4.36
N ARG A 106 10.80 12.55 -4.29
CA ARG A 106 10.51 13.45 -5.42
C ARG A 106 11.52 13.26 -6.54
N LYS A 107 12.81 13.20 -6.20
CA LYS A 107 13.90 13.01 -7.17
C LYS A 107 13.81 11.68 -7.92
N GLU A 108 13.54 10.59 -7.21
CA GLU A 108 13.60 9.22 -7.75
C GLU A 108 12.23 8.63 -8.08
N ARG A 109 11.17 9.43 -7.91
CA ARG A 109 9.77 9.04 -8.12
C ARG A 109 9.38 7.79 -7.31
N ILE A 110 9.78 7.74 -6.05
CA ILE A 110 9.50 6.66 -5.10
C ILE A 110 8.26 7.01 -4.26
N ILE A 111 7.32 6.06 -4.10
CA ILE A 111 6.03 6.28 -3.38
C ILE A 111 6.08 5.78 -1.91
N SER A 112 7.21 5.25 -1.45
CA SER A 112 7.39 4.75 -0.08
C SER A 112 8.40 5.60 0.68
N VAL A 113 7.94 6.22 1.77
CA VAL A 113 8.76 7.05 2.67
C VAL A 113 9.78 6.20 3.42
N GLU A 114 9.39 5.03 3.91
CA GLU A 114 10.29 4.09 4.59
C GLU A 114 11.45 3.69 3.69
N LYS A 115 11.15 3.39 2.42
CA LYS A 115 12.17 3.05 1.42
C LYS A 115 13.07 4.24 1.12
N ALA A 116 12.51 5.45 1.04
CA ALA A 116 13.30 6.65 0.76
C ALA A 116 14.18 7.06 1.94
N ALA A 117 13.68 6.97 3.18
CA ALA A 117 14.44 7.21 4.40
C ALA A 117 15.55 6.16 4.60
N PHE A 118 15.27 4.89 4.28
CA PHE A 118 16.31 3.86 4.26
C PHE A 118 17.42 4.20 3.25
N LEU A 119 17.06 4.60 2.03
CA LEU A 119 18.02 4.98 0.99
C LEU A 119 18.78 6.29 1.30
N SER A 120 18.22 7.20 2.10
CA SER A 120 18.94 8.38 2.56
C SER A 120 19.95 8.05 3.65
N ILE A 121 19.59 7.15 4.59
CA ILE A 121 20.51 6.66 5.62
C ILE A 121 21.67 5.85 5.03
N ASP A 122 21.39 5.02 4.02
CA ASP A 122 22.40 4.18 3.35
C ASP A 122 23.48 5.00 2.62
N LYS A 123 23.24 6.29 2.32
CA LYS A 123 24.28 7.18 1.79
C LYS A 123 25.33 7.60 2.84
N TYR A 124 25.04 7.38 4.13
CA TYR A 124 25.91 7.77 5.25
C TYR A 124 26.74 6.60 5.80
N TYR A 125 26.61 5.39 5.24
CA TYR A 125 27.40 4.19 5.56
C TYR A 125 28.13 3.68 4.32
#